data_AF-R9GV40-F1
#
_entry.id   AF-R9GV40-F1
#
_cell.length_a   1.000
_cell.length_b   1.000
_cell.length_c   1.000
_cell.angle_alpha   90.00
_cell.angle_beta   90.00
_cell.angle_gamma   90.00
#
_symmetry.space_group_name_H-M   'P 1'
#
loop_
_entity.id
_entity.type
_entity.pdbx_description
1 polymer ?
#
loop_
_entity_poly.entity_id
_entity_poly.type
_entity_poly.pdbx_seq_one_letter_code
_entity_poly.pdbx_strand_id
1 'polypeptide(L)'
;MEYAGRVTAFKPINFIDFTKRVFAINLHDMASNTARHADIAILMPLYTETCFLLTMIDTIRLQRILGGAKTILHLHTLLRTNQLQFA
;
A
#
# COMPACT_ATOMS: atom_id res chain seq x y z
N MET A 1 -6.49 8.50 0.39
CA MET A 1 -5.28 8.21 -0.41
C MET A 1 -5.59 8.57 -1.84
N GLU A 2 -4.73 9.37 -2.47
CA GLU A 2 -4.82 9.64 -3.89
C GLU A 2 -3.95 8.64 -4.66
N TYR A 3 -4.51 8.00 -5.68
CA TYR A 3 -3.78 7.12 -6.59
C TYR A 3 -4.47 7.08 -7.95
N ALA A 4 -3.68 7.17 -9.03
CA ALA A 4 -4.18 7.19 -10.41
C ALA A 4 -5.32 8.22 -10.63
N GLY A 5 -5.22 9.40 -10.02
CA GLY A 5 -6.23 10.47 -10.12
C GLY A 5 -7.53 10.21 -9.35
N ARG A 6 -7.61 9.15 -8.55
CA ARG A 6 -8.76 8.84 -7.68
C ARG A 6 -8.39 8.99 -6.23
N VAL A 7 -9.34 9.50 -5.44
CA VAL A 7 -9.22 9.60 -3.99
C VAL A 7 -10.09 8.54 -3.34
N THR A 8 -9.47 7.64 -2.58
CA THR A 8 -10.18 6.65 -1.76
C THR A 8 -10.03 7.00 -0.29
N ALA A 9 -11.16 7.10 0.42
CA ALA A 9 -11.17 7.30 1.86
C ALA A 9 -10.96 5.97 2.59
N PHE A 10 -10.14 5.99 3.64
CA PHE A 10 -9.87 4.81 4.45
C PHE A 10 -10.02 5.14 5.93
N LYS A 11 -10.63 4.21 6.69
CA LYS A 11 -10.38 4.16 8.14
C LYS A 11 -8.92 3.76 8.37
N PRO A 12 -8.25 4.24 9.44
CA PRO A 12 -6.84 3.92 9.69
C PRO A 12 -6.54 2.41 9.69
N ILE A 13 -7.39 1.61 10.33
CA ILE A 13 -7.22 0.16 10.37
C ILE A 13 -7.33 -0.50 8.99
N ASN A 14 -8.28 -0.05 8.16
CA ASN A 14 -8.46 -0.55 6.79
C ASN A 14 -7.30 -0.12 5.89
N PHE A 15 -6.72 1.06 6.13
CA PHE A 15 -5.55 1.53 5.41
C PHE A 15 -4.32 0.65 5.70
N ILE A 16 -4.12 0.25 6.96
CA ILE A 16 -3.05 -0.67 7.36
C ILE A 16 -3.25 -2.04 6.70
N ASP A 17 -4.47 -2.58 6.73
CA ASP A 17 -4.79 -3.85 6.07
C ASP A 17 -4.56 -3.79 4.56
N PHE A 18 -5.07 -2.75 3.90
CA PHE A 18 -4.83 -2.47 2.49
C PHE A 18 -3.34 -2.43 2.17
N THR A 19 -2.56 -1.69 2.97
CA THR A 19 -1.10 -1.60 2.79
C THR A 19 -0.45 -2.98 2.87
N LYS A 20 -0.79 -3.80 3.88
CA LYS A 20 -0.28 -5.17 4.00
C LYS A 20 -0.58 -6.01 2.76
N ARG A 21 -1.81 -5.93 2.23
CA ARG A 21 -2.21 -6.66 1.02
C ARG A 21 -1.43 -6.22 -0.23
N VAL A 22 -1.19 -4.92 -0.40
CA VAL A 22 -0.38 -4.41 -1.51
C VAL A 22 1.07 -4.92 -1.44
N PHE A 23 1.66 -4.94 -0.25
CA PHE A 23 3.02 -5.49 -0.05
C PHE A 23 3.09 -7.01 -0.16
N ALA A 24 1.96 -7.73 -0.06
CA ALA A 24 1.90 -9.18 -0.23
C ALA A 24 1.81 -9.62 -1.71
N ILE A 25 1.60 -8.69 -2.65
CA ILE A 25 1.59 -9.02 -4.09
C ILE A 25 2.98 -9.51 -4.50
N ASN A 26 3.05 -10.72 -5.04
CA ASN A 26 4.30 -11.37 -5.45
C ASN A 26 4.74 -10.87 -6.84
N LEU A 27 5.55 -9.81 -6.85
CA LEU A 27 6.11 -9.24 -8.07
C LEU A 27 6.99 -10.24 -8.85
N HIS A 28 7.63 -11.20 -8.18
CA HIS A 28 8.44 -12.21 -8.88
C HIS A 28 7.55 -13.13 -9.71
N ASP A 29 6.47 -13.65 -9.13
CA ASP A 29 5.48 -14.47 -9.84
C ASP A 29 4.88 -13.69 -11.02
N MET A 30 4.49 -12.42 -10.81
CA MET A 30 3.99 -11.57 -11.91
C MET A 30 5.00 -11.39 -13.06
N ALA A 31 6.31 -11.49 -12.81
CA ALA A 31 7.35 -11.36 -13.85
C ALA A 31 7.68 -12.68 -14.55
N SER A 32 7.69 -13.78 -13.80
CA SER A 32 8.14 -15.09 -14.31
C SER A 32 7.01 -15.97 -14.85
N ASN A 33 5.77 -15.69 -14.47
CA ASN A 33 4.62 -16.51 -14.79
C ASN A 33 3.94 -16.00 -16.08
N THR A 34 3.87 -16.88 -17.09
CA THR A 34 3.27 -16.55 -18.40
C THR A 34 1.75 -16.68 -18.43
N ALA A 35 1.12 -17.07 -17.32
CA ALA A 35 -0.32 -17.18 -17.24
C ALA A 35 -0.99 -15.80 -17.14
N ARG A 36 -2.08 -15.59 -17.89
CA ARG A 36 -2.80 -14.30 -17.93
C ARG A 36 -3.27 -13.78 -16.56
N HIS A 37 -3.48 -14.67 -15.59
CA HIS A 37 -3.91 -14.25 -14.25
C HIS A 37 -2.75 -13.65 -13.43
N ALA A 38 -1.50 -13.81 -13.86
CA ALA A 38 -0.32 -13.29 -13.17
C ALA A 38 0.01 -11.85 -13.61
N ASP A 39 -0.52 -11.38 -14.75
CA ASP A 39 -0.25 -10.03 -15.27
C ASP A 39 -0.84 -8.92 -14.39
N ILE A 40 -1.89 -9.24 -13.62
CA ILE A 40 -2.72 -8.26 -12.91
C ILE A 40 -3.06 -8.77 -11.51
N ALA A 41 -2.90 -7.91 -10.51
CA ALA A 41 -3.42 -8.10 -9.16
C ALA A 41 -4.71 -7.28 -8.97
N ILE A 42 -5.73 -7.93 -8.39
CA ILE A 42 -6.99 -7.27 -8.04
C ILE A 42 -7.04 -7.14 -6.52
N LEU A 43 -7.17 -5.89 -6.03
CA LEU A 43 -7.31 -5.60 -4.60
C LEU A 43 -8.56 -4.78 -4.35
N MET A 44 -9.44 -5.32 -3.52
CA MET A 44 -10.60 -4.60 -2.99
C MET A 44 -10.36 -4.30 -1.51
N PRO A 45 -10.16 -3.02 -1.14
CA PRO A 45 -10.03 -2.66 0.26
C PRO A 45 -11.36 -2.76 1.00
N LEU A 46 -11.28 -3.10 2.28
CA LEU A 46 -12.44 -3.31 3.14
C LEU A 46 -13.28 -2.04 3.27
N TYR A 47 -14.59 -2.21 3.10
CA TYR A 47 -15.60 -1.15 3.26
C TYR A 47 -15.36 0.06 2.33
N THR A 48 -14.85 -0.19 1.13
CA THR A 48 -14.69 0.83 0.09
C THR A 48 -15.33 0.37 -1.21
N GLU A 49 -15.86 1.31 -2.00
CA GLU A 49 -16.41 1.03 -3.33
C GLU A 49 -15.32 1.04 -4.43
N THR A 50 -14.05 1.21 -4.05
CA THR A 50 -12.94 1.29 -4.99
C THR A 50 -12.29 -0.09 -5.16
N CYS A 51 -12.18 -0.55 -6.41
CA CYS A 51 -11.37 -1.71 -6.76
C CYS A 51 -10.05 -1.25 -7.41
N PHE A 52 -8.94 -1.80 -6.94
CA PHE A 52 -7.61 -1.55 -7.48
C PHE A 52 -7.24 -2.68 -8.43
N LEU A 53 -7.14 -2.34 -9.71
CA LEU A 53 -6.59 -3.19 -10.74
C LEU A 53 -5.13 -2.78 -10.94
N LEU A 54 -4.20 -3.64 -10.57
CA LEU A 54 -2.78 -3.31 -10.52
C LEU A 54 -2.01 -4.18 -11.49
N THR A 55 -1.44 -3.57 -12.52
CA THR A 55 -0.34 -4.20 -13.26
C THR A 55 0.90 -4.31 -12.35
N MET A 56 1.94 -5.00 -12.81
CA MET A 56 3.24 -5.00 -12.12
C MET A 56 3.74 -3.57 -11.86
N ILE A 57 3.67 -2.68 -12.87
CA ILE A 57 4.16 -1.30 -12.76
C ILE A 57 3.34 -0.53 -11.73
N ASP A 58 2.03 -0.69 -11.74
CA ASP A 58 1.14 -0.07 -10.76
C ASP A 58 1.44 -0.57 -9.35
N THR A 59 1.67 -1.87 -9.20
CA THR A 59 2.01 -2.48 -7.92
C THR A 59 3.32 -1.89 -7.37
N ILE A 60 4.38 -1.81 -8.18
CA ILE A 60 5.66 -1.21 -7.78
C ILE A 60 5.46 0.26 -7.38
N ARG A 61 4.73 1.04 -8.19
CA ARG A 61 4.48 2.45 -7.93
C ARG A 61 3.71 2.65 -6.62
N LEU A 62 2.68 1.84 -6.38
CA LEU A 62 1.87 1.90 -5.18
C LEU A 62 2.66 1.46 -3.93
N GLN A 63 3.43 0.37 -4.02
CA GLN A 63 4.33 -0.07 -2.94
C GLN A 63 5.33 1.03 -2.57
N ARG A 64 5.89 1.76 -3.55
CA ARG A 64 6.79 2.89 -3.30
C ARG A 64 6.10 4.03 -2.56
N ILE A 65 4.89 4.41 -2.96
CA ILE A 65 4.11 5.46 -2.29
C ILE A 65 3.81 5.07 -0.84
N LEU A 66 3.34 3.84 -0.62
CA LEU A 66 3.00 3.32 0.70
C LEU A 66 4.23 3.13 1.58
N GLY A 67 5.37 2.74 1.00
CA GLY A 67 6.66 2.65 1.68
C GLY A 67 7.12 4.00 2.21
N GLY A 68 7.02 5.06 1.39
CA GLY A 68 7.30 6.43 1.84
C GLY A 68 6.40 6.87 2.99
N ALA A 69 5.09 6.61 2.90
CA ALA A 69 4.15 6.92 3.97
C ALA A 69 4.48 6.16 5.28
N LYS A 70 4.82 4.87 5.19
CA LYS A 70 5.23 4.05 6.35
C LYS A 70 6.48 4.62 7.02
N THR A 71 7.48 5.02 6.24
CA THR A 71 8.70 5.64 6.76
C THR A 71 8.42 6.95 7.49
N ILE A 72 7.60 7.83 6.91
CA ILE A 72 7.23 9.11 7.54
C ILE A 72 6.49 8.88 8.87
N LEU A 73 5.54 7.94 8.90
CA LEU A 73 4.81 7.58 10.12
C LEU A 73 5.73 6.98 11.19
N HIS A 74 6.68 6.14 10.80
CA HIS A 74 7.65 5.56 11.70
C HIS A 74 8.56 6.64 12.31
N LEU A 75 9.09 7.55 11.49
CA LEU A 75 9.90 8.68 11.94
C LEU A 75 9.13 9.56 12.93
N HIS A 76 7.89 9.92 12.61
CA HIS A 76 7.03 10.69 13.51
C HIS A 76 6.83 9.98 14.87
N THR A 77 6.67 8.65 14.85
CA THR A 77 6.53 7.84 16.06
C THR A 77 7.80 7.90 16.90
N LEU A 78 8.98 7.68 16.30
CA LEU A 78 10.26 7.75 16.99
C LEU A 78 10.51 9.12 17.64
N LEU A 79 10.23 10.21 16.91
CA LEU A 79 10.38 11.57 17.44
C LEU A 79 9.47 11.81 18.64
N ARG A 80 8.19 11.42 18.52
CA ARG A 80 7.21 11.57 19.60
C ARG A 80 7.59 10.78 20.85
N THR A 81 8.08 9.55 20.70
CA THR A 81 8.51 8.72 21.83
C THR A 81 9.76 9.29 22.51
N ASN A 82 10.73 9.81 21.74
CA ASN A 82 11.95 10.39 22.32
C ASN A 82 11.70 11.76 22.98
N GLN A 83 10.76 12.58 22.48
CA GLN A 83 10.40 13.85 23.14
C GLN A 83 9.84 13.65 24.55
N LEU A 84 9.25 12.49 24.86
CA LEU A 84 8.78 12.12 26.19
C LEU A 84 9.90 11.64 27.12
N GLN A 85 11.11 11.38 26.63
CA GLN A 85 12.26 10.98 27.45
C GLN A 85 13.10 12.17 27.95
N PHE A 86 12.84 13.37 27.44
CA PHE A 86 13.55 14.61 27.80
C PHE A 86 12.65 15.64 28.52
N ALA A 87 11.45 15.22 28.96
CA ALA A 87 10.52 16.01 29.76
C ALA A 87 10.26 15.29 31.09
#